data_AF-A0A101WIB8-F1
#
_entry.id   AF-A0A101WIB8-F1
#
_cell.length_a   1.000
_cell.length_b   1.000
_cell.length_c   1.000
_cell.angle_alpha   90.00
_cell.angle_beta   90.00
_cell.angle_gamma   90.00
#
_symmetry.space_group_name_H-M   'P 1'
#
loop_
_entity.id
_entity.type
_entity.pdbx_description
1 polymer ?
#
loop_
_entity_poly.entity_id
_entity_poly.type
_entity_poly.pdbx_seq_one_letter_code
_entity_poly.pdbx_strand_id
1 'polypeptide(L)' 'MTVASQVKQVLATLKGSQGTIRLYAAQAQQEETRAVYDEALDATTEIIHDLEKRLSEIEYQEPQYKGN' A
#
# COMPACT_ATOMS: atom_id res chain seq x y z
N MET A 1 -17.14 10.03 -6.58
CA MET A 1 -15.80 9.60 -6.15
C MET A 1 -14.83 10.72 -6.47
N THR A 2 -14.00 11.09 -5.51
CA THR A 2 -12.90 12.06 -5.67
C THR A 2 -11.62 11.31 -6.02
N VAL A 3 -10.58 12.02 -6.46
CA VAL A 3 -9.29 11.38 -6.75
C VAL A 3 -8.71 10.79 -5.47
N ALA A 4 -8.79 11.51 -4.34
CA ALA A 4 -8.39 10.99 -3.04
C ALA A 4 -9.13 9.68 -2.68
N SER A 5 -10.44 9.60 -2.94
CA SER A 5 -11.22 8.38 -2.66
C SER A 5 -10.77 7.17 -3.50
N GLN A 6 -10.38 7.39 -4.76
CA GLN A 6 -9.85 6.33 -5.62
C GLN A 6 -8.48 5.86 -5.14
N VAL A 7 -7.60 6.80 -4.78
CA VAL A 7 -6.26 6.49 -4.23
C VAL A 7 -6.37 5.72 -2.91
N LYS A 8 -7.31 6.11 -2.02
CA LYS A 8 -7.60 5.37 -0.78
C LYS A 8 -8.04 3.94 -1.04
N GLN A 9 -8.88 3.71 -2.05
CA GLN A 9 -9.32 2.36 -2.41
C GLN A 9 -8.14 1.50 -2.88
N VAL A 10 -7.26 2.06 -3.73
CA VAL A 10 -6.03 1.36 -4.17
C VAL A 10 -5.11 1.05 -3.00
N LEU A 11 -4.90 2.01 -2.08
CA LEU A 11 -4.11 1.80 -0.87
C LEU A 11 -4.67 0.67 0.01
N ALA A 12 -6.00 0.59 0.16
CA ALA A 12 -6.63 -0.50 0.90
C ALA A 12 -6.37 -1.87 0.24
N THR A 13 -6.48 -1.95 -1.09
CA THR A 13 -6.16 -3.17 -1.84
C THR A 13 -4.69 -3.56 -1.68
N LEU A 14 -3.75 -2.62 -1.82
CA LEU A 14 -2.31 -2.87 -1.67
C LEU A 14 -1.94 -3.34 -0.27
N LYS A 15 -2.51 -2.75 0.79
CA LYS A 15 -2.31 -3.21 2.17
C LYS A 15 -2.85 -4.63 2.39
N GLY A 16 -3.97 -4.97 1.77
CA GLY A 16 -4.49 -6.33 1.76
C GLY A 16 -3.52 -7.30 1.09
N SER A 17 -3.04 -6.96 -0.12
CA SER A 17 -2.05 -7.76 -0.85
C SER A 17 -0.74 -7.92 -0.07
N GLN A 18 -0.23 -6.86 0.56
CA GLN A 18 0.95 -6.92 1.44
C GLN A 18 0.74 -7.92 2.59
N GLY A 19 -0.45 -7.91 3.21
CA GLY A 19 -0.82 -8.89 4.24
C GLY A 19 -0.80 -10.34 3.71
N THR A 20 -1.31 -10.56 2.50
CA THR A 20 -1.26 -11.88 1.83
C THR A 20 0.19 -12.31 1.55
N ILE A 21 1.05 -11.41 1.08
CA ILE A 21 2.46 -11.70 0.85
C ILE A 21 3.15 -12.07 2.17
N ARG A 22 2.89 -11.35 3.27
CA ARG A 22 3.44 -11.71 4.61
C ARG A 22 3.02 -13.10 5.04
N LEU A 23 1.76 -13.47 4.80
CA LEU A 23 1.26 -14.81 5.11
C LEU A 23 2.03 -15.89 4.33
N TYR A 24 2.29 -15.68 3.05
CA TYR A 24 3.04 -16.63 2.23
C TYR A 24 4.52 -16.66 2.60
N ALA A 25 5.14 -15.53 2.90
CA ALA A 25 6.51 -15.45 3.42
C ALA A 25 6.67 -16.29 4.70
N ALA A 26 5.69 -16.22 5.61
CA ALA A 26 5.69 -16.98 6.86
C ALA A 26 5.49 -18.49 6.66
N GLN A 27 4.85 -18.90 5.56
CA GLN A 27 4.62 -20.32 5.21
C GLN A 27 5.73 -20.91 4.34
N ALA A 28 6.58 -20.08 3.73
CA ALA A 28 7.66 -20.51 2.86
C ALA A 28 8.72 -21.29 3.65
N GLN A 29 8.99 -22.52 3.22
CA GLN A 29 10.02 -23.38 3.83
C GLN A 29 11.38 -23.23 3.14
N GLN A 30 11.36 -22.90 1.84
CA GLN A 30 12.58 -22.69 1.05
C GLN A 30 13.05 -21.25 1.23
N GLU A 31 14.35 -21.10 1.53
CA GLU A 31 14.97 -19.81 1.78
C GLU A 31 14.90 -18.89 0.55
N GLU A 32 15.10 -19.44 -0.66
CA GLU A 32 14.97 -18.69 -1.92
C GLU A 32 13.56 -18.12 -2.10
N THR A 33 12.52 -18.94 -1.89
CA THR A 33 11.12 -18.49 -1.97
C THR A 33 10.82 -17.41 -0.93
N ARG A 34 11.36 -17.55 0.28
CA ARG A 34 11.22 -16.55 1.34
C ARG A 34 11.87 -15.22 0.94
N ALA A 35 13.07 -15.26 0.35
CA ALA A 35 13.77 -14.06 -0.12
C ALA A 35 12.95 -13.30 -1.18
N VAL A 36 12.30 -14.01 -2.11
CA VAL A 36 11.41 -13.39 -3.11
C VAL A 36 10.21 -12.71 -2.45
N TYR A 37 9.60 -13.33 -1.43
CA TYR A 37 8.51 -12.69 -0.70
C TYR A 37 8.98 -11.49 0.12
N ASP A 38 10.15 -11.55 0.74
CA ASP A 38 10.71 -10.45 1.51
C ASP A 38 11.02 -9.24 0.59
N GLU A 39 11.60 -9.47 -0.60
CA GLU A 39 11.79 -8.42 -1.62
C GLU A 39 10.45 -7.81 -2.07
N ALA A 40 9.44 -8.65 -2.32
CA ALA A 40 8.11 -8.18 -2.69
C ALA A 40 7.45 -7.36 -1.57
N LEU A 41 7.70 -7.71 -0.30
CA LEU A 41 7.21 -6.95 0.85
C LEU A 41 7.87 -5.58 0.93
N ASP A 42 9.18 -5.50 0.73
CA ASP A 42 9.91 -4.24 0.76
C ASP A 42 9.40 -3.31 -0.34
N ALA A 43 9.35 -3.79 -1.59
CA ALA A 43 8.83 -3.03 -2.72
C ALA A 43 7.38 -2.56 -2.49
N THR A 44 6.51 -3.44 -1.99
CA THR A 44 5.11 -3.07 -1.71
C THR A 44 5.02 -2.05 -0.57
N THR A 45 5.88 -2.14 0.43
CA THR A 45 5.95 -1.17 1.55
C THR A 45 6.32 0.22 1.06
N GLU A 46 7.33 0.32 0.19
CA GLU A 46 7.76 1.60 -0.40
C GLU A 46 6.63 2.22 -1.22
N ILE A 47 5.98 1.45 -2.09
CA ILE A 47 4.85 1.92 -2.90
C ILE A 47 3.70 2.43 -2.01
N ILE A 48 3.36 1.71 -0.94
CA ILE A 48 2.32 2.12 0.00
C ILE A 48 2.68 3.47 0.64
N HIS A 49 3.91 3.62 1.14
CA HIS A 49 4.35 4.86 1.76
C HIS A 49 4.30 6.05 0.80
N ASP A 50 4.73 5.86 -0.45
CA ASP A 50 4.72 6.94 -1.44
C ASP A 50 3.31 7.33 -1.85
N LEU A 51 2.40 6.35 -1.98
CA LEU A 51 0.98 6.63 -2.22
C LEU A 51 0.31 7.32 -1.03
N GLU A 52 0.69 7.00 0.21
CA GLU A 52 0.17 7.70 1.40
C GLU A 52 0.61 9.17 1.42
N LYS A 53 1.88 9.46 1.14
CA LYS A 53 2.37 10.85 1.00
C LYS A 53 1.60 11.59 -0.09
N ARG A 54 1.44 10.95 -1.26
CA ARG A 54 0.73 11.54 -2.39
C ARG A 54 -0.74 11.77 -2.10
N LEU A 55 -1.38 10.86 -1.35
CA LEU A 55 -2.76 11.00 -0.92
C LEU A 55 -2.93 12.27 -0.07
N SER A 56 -2.03 12.53 0.88
CA SER A 56 -2.08 13.74 1.72
C SER A 56 -2.02 15.03 0.88
N GLU A 57 -1.19 15.06 -0.16
CA GLU A 57 -1.13 16.20 -1.09
C GLU A 57 -2.44 16.39 -1.86
N ILE A 58 -3.04 15.29 -2.34
CA ILE A 58 -4.31 15.31 -3.09
C ILE A 58 -5.46 15.80 -2.19
N GLU A 59 -5.53 15.29 -0.96
CA GLU A 59 -6.52 15.72 0.03
C GLU A 59 -6.42 17.23 0.29
N TYR A 60 -5.21 17.78 0.39
CA TYR A 60 -5.03 19.22 0.56
C TYR A 60 -5.56 20.06 -0.62
N GLN A 61 -5.55 19.52 -1.84
CA GLN A 61 -6.11 20.20 -3.00
C GLN A 61 -7.64 20.11 -3.08
N GLU A 62 -8.23 19.10 -2.45
CA GLU A 62 -9.64 18.76 -2.58
C GLU A 62 -10.52 19.54 -1.56
N PRO A 63 -11.50 20.36 -2.00
CA PRO A 63 -12.31 21.21 -1.12
C PRO A 63 -12.99 20.46 0.04
N GLN A 64 -13.47 19.25 -0.23
CA GLN A 64 -14.13 18.39 0.75
C GLN A 64 -13.27 17.99 1.96
N TYR A 65 -11.94 18.12 1.88
CA TYR A 65 -11.02 17.78 2.97
C TYR A 65 -10.48 18.99 3.72
N LYS A 66 -10.83 20.23 3.31
CA LYS A 66 -10.26 21.45 3.89
C LYS A 66 -10.81 21.86 5.26
N GLY A 67 -11.80 21.13 5.78
CA GLY A 67 -12.54 21.54 6.98
C GLY A 67 -13.40 22.78 6.67
N ASN A 68 -14.61 22.83 7.22
CA ASN A 68 -15.42 24.06 7.18
C ASN A 68 -14.93 25.05 8.23
#